data_AF-A0AA37T2Z5-F1
#
_entry.id   AF-A0AA37T2Z5-F1
#
_cell.length_a   1.000
_cell.length_b   1.000
_cell.length_c   1.000
_cell.angle_alpha   90.00
_cell.angle_beta   90.00
_cell.angle_gamma   90.00
#
_symmetry.space_group_name_H-M   'P 1'
#
loop_
_entity.id
_entity.type
_entity.pdbx_description
1 polymer ?
#
loop_
_entity_poly.entity_id
_entity_poly.type
_entity_poly.pdbx_seq_one_letter_code
_entity_poly.pdbx_strand_id
1 'polypeptide(L)'
;MPNDKPDIVAFPSLMHAHSPSALTEINTHLATMASADELDVDKLSEMAHHRALTVEGLLTELPEEQRQAFARAELSINRQLEAYFLVLQQSVKKEILGVTKGKNAVSKYIG
;
A
#
# COMPACT_ATOMS: atom_id res chain seq x y z
N MET A 1 -2.33 16.79 21.93
CA MET A 1 -1.32 16.64 20.86
C MET A 1 -2.09 16.61 19.56
N PRO A 2 -1.74 17.40 18.52
CA PRO A 2 -2.39 17.24 17.24
C PRO A 2 -1.94 15.89 16.67
N ASN A 3 -2.90 14.99 16.46
CA ASN A 3 -2.72 13.81 15.64
C ASN A 3 -2.52 14.29 14.20
N ASP A 4 -1.30 14.67 13.84
CA ASP A 4 -0.90 14.76 12.44
C ASP A 4 -0.73 13.33 11.91
N LYS A 5 -1.84 12.57 11.88
CA LYS A 5 -1.92 11.50 10.88
C LYS A 5 -1.74 12.23 9.55
N PRO A 6 -0.81 11.82 8.68
CA PRO A 6 -0.80 12.34 7.31
C PRO A 6 -2.23 12.24 6.75
N ASP A 7 -2.59 13.07 5.78
CA ASP A 7 -3.80 12.84 4.99
C ASP A 7 -3.62 11.49 4.28
N ILE A 8 -3.85 10.39 5.01
CA ILE A 8 -3.69 9.04 4.56
C ILE A 8 -4.85 8.88 3.59
N VAL A 9 -4.52 8.81 2.31
CA VAL A 9 -5.44 8.33 1.29
C VAL A 9 -6.06 7.06 1.85
N ALA A 10 -7.39 7.06 1.96
CA ALA A 10 -8.12 5.91 2.49
C ALA A 10 -7.64 4.64 1.78
N PHE A 11 -7.33 3.60 2.56
CA PHE A 11 -6.88 2.35 1.97
C PHE A 11 -7.94 1.84 0.99
N PRO A 12 -7.56 1.53 -0.26
CA PRO A 12 -8.56 1.22 -1.28
C PRO A 12 -9.25 -0.11 -1.01
N SER A 13 -10.49 -0.22 -1.49
CA SER A 13 -11.15 -1.52 -1.52
C SER A 13 -10.43 -2.42 -2.52
N LEU A 14 -9.93 -3.56 -2.03
CA LEU A 14 -9.23 -4.55 -2.84
C LEU A 14 -10.13 -5.68 -3.35
N MET A 15 -11.44 -5.60 -3.08
CA MET A 15 -12.41 -6.63 -3.46
C MET A 15 -13.20 -6.22 -4.70
N HIS A 16 -13.37 -7.14 -5.64
CA HIS A 16 -14.28 -7.00 -6.77
C HIS A 16 -14.99 -8.31 -7.10
N ALA A 17 -16.05 -8.26 -7.90
CA ALA A 17 -16.91 -9.41 -8.21
C ALA A 17 -16.17 -10.61 -8.84
N HIS A 18 -14.99 -10.38 -9.43
CA HIS A 18 -14.16 -11.42 -10.05
C HIS A 18 -13.00 -11.90 -9.17
N SER A 19 -12.93 -11.51 -7.89
CA SER A 19 -11.80 -11.86 -7.03
C SER A 19 -11.92 -13.33 -6.62
N PRO A 20 -10.93 -14.18 -6.95
CA PRO A 20 -10.91 -15.55 -6.45
C PRO A 20 -10.74 -15.55 -4.93
N SER A 21 -11.21 -16.61 -4.26
CA SER A 21 -11.09 -16.77 -2.80
C SER A 21 -9.65 -16.67 -2.30
N ALA A 22 -8.67 -17.11 -3.12
CA ALA A 22 -7.24 -17.00 -2.83
C ALA A 22 -6.77 -15.55 -2.58
N LEU A 23 -7.43 -14.55 -3.18
CA LEU A 23 -7.12 -13.14 -2.94
C LEU A 23 -7.88 -12.55 -1.75
N THR A 24 -8.97 -13.18 -1.31
CA THR A 24 -9.80 -12.65 -0.21
C THR A 24 -9.00 -12.50 1.08
N GLU A 25 -8.27 -13.53 1.50
CA GLU A 25 -7.47 -13.48 2.73
C GLU A 25 -6.38 -12.42 2.66
N ILE A 26 -5.63 -12.37 1.56
CA ILE A 26 -4.56 -11.39 1.33
C ILE A 26 -5.12 -9.96 1.36
N ASN A 27 -6.24 -9.74 0.68
CA ASN A 27 -6.90 -8.43 0.60
C ASN A 27 -7.45 -7.97 1.95
N THR A 28 -8.02 -8.89 2.74
CA THR A 28 -8.47 -8.60 4.11
C THR A 28 -7.29 -8.24 5.01
N HIS A 29 -6.21 -9.03 4.98
CA HIS A 29 -5.01 -8.73 5.77
C HIS A 29 -4.43 -7.35 5.44
N LEU A 30 -4.30 -7.01 4.15
CA LEU A 30 -3.83 -5.70 3.74
C LEU A 30 -4.71 -4.56 4.27
N ALA A 31 -6.03 -4.70 4.17
CA ALA A 31 -6.97 -3.70 4.68
C ALA A 31 -6.89 -3.55 6.21
N THR A 32 -6.73 -4.66 6.94
CA THR A 32 -6.55 -4.65 8.40
C THR A 32 -5.25 -3.94 8.79
N MET A 33 -4.14 -4.26 8.12
CA MET A 33 -2.84 -3.65 8.41
C MET A 33 -2.84 -2.15 8.13
N ALA A 34 -3.44 -1.74 7.01
CA ALA A 34 -3.56 -0.32 6.66
C ALA A 34 -4.48 0.48 7.59
N SER A 35 -5.38 -0.21 8.32
CA SER A 35 -6.29 0.40 9.30
C SER A 35 -5.76 0.34 10.74
N ALA A 36 -4.59 -0.28 10.96
CA ALA A 36 -3.98 -0.38 12.29
C ALA A 36 -3.55 1.01 12.80
N ASP A 37 -3.58 1.20 14.12
CA ASP A 37 -3.14 2.45 14.75
C ASP A 37 -1.65 2.71 14.53
N GLU A 38 -0.86 1.65 14.50
CA GLU A 38 0.56 1.66 14.14
C GLU A 38 0.76 0.84 12.86
N LEU A 39 1.24 1.50 11.82
CA LEU A 39 1.44 0.89 10.52
C LEU A 39 2.80 0.21 10.44
N ASP A 40 2.79 -1.12 10.37
CA ASP A 40 3.99 -1.92 10.06
C ASP A 40 4.23 -1.92 8.55
N VAL A 41 5.05 -0.96 8.09
CA VAL A 41 5.34 -0.73 6.66
C VAL A 41 6.02 -1.93 6.01
N ASP A 42 6.91 -2.62 6.74
CA ASP A 42 7.66 -3.76 6.21
C ASP A 42 6.72 -4.93 5.92
N LYS A 43 5.88 -5.29 6.91
CA LYS A 43 4.89 -6.35 6.69
C LYS A 43 3.85 -5.95 5.64
N LEU A 44 3.44 -4.69 5.58
CA LEU A 44 2.51 -4.21 4.57
C LEU A 44 3.11 -4.38 3.16
N SER A 45 4.39 -4.04 3.00
CA SER A 45 5.14 -4.22 1.75
C SER A 45 5.26 -5.70 1.37
N GLU A 46 5.58 -6.57 2.33
CA GLU A 46 5.65 -8.02 2.12
C GLU A 46 4.31 -8.59 1.63
N MET A 47 3.21 -8.23 2.30
CA MET A 47 1.87 -8.70 1.93
C MET A 47 1.42 -8.15 0.56
N ALA A 48 1.77 -6.91 0.24
CA ALA A 48 1.48 -6.32 -1.07
C ALA A 48 2.25 -7.03 -2.19
N HIS A 49 3.51 -7.42 -1.93
CA HIS A 49 4.29 -8.22 -2.86
C HIS A 49 3.68 -9.61 -3.07
N HIS A 50 3.28 -10.28 -1.99
CA HIS A 50 2.60 -11.57 -2.06
C HIS A 50 1.29 -11.50 -2.85
N ARG A 51 0.51 -10.42 -2.68
CA ARG A 51 -0.68 -10.15 -3.51
C ARG A 51 -0.33 -10.04 -4.98
N ALA A 52 0.71 -9.28 -5.32
CA ALA A 52 1.13 -9.09 -6.71
C ALA A 52 1.48 -10.43 -7.39
N LEU A 53 2.27 -11.27 -6.72
CA LEU A 53 2.59 -12.62 -7.21
C LEU A 53 1.35 -13.50 -7.40
N THR A 54 0.39 -13.40 -6.48
CA THR A 54 -0.87 -14.16 -6.55
C THR A 54 -1.73 -13.70 -7.74
N VAL A 55 -1.84 -12.37 -7.98
CA VAL A 55 -2.56 -11.81 -9.13
C VAL A 55 -1.90 -12.25 -10.44
N GLU A 56 -0.57 -12.21 -10.53
CA GLU A 56 0.16 -12.69 -11.71
C GLU A 56 -0.08 -14.18 -11.97
N GLY A 57 -0.03 -15.02 -10.95
CA GLY A 57 -0.35 -16.45 -11.05
C GLY A 57 -1.77 -16.67 -11.57
N LEU A 58 -2.77 -16.02 -10.98
CA LEU A 58 -4.17 -16.11 -11.40
C LEU A 58 -4.38 -15.67 -12.85
N LEU A 59 -3.68 -14.64 -13.33
CA LEU A 59 -3.76 -14.21 -14.73
C LEU A 59 -3.25 -15.28 -15.71
N THR A 60 -2.34 -16.15 -15.29
CA THR A 60 -1.86 -17.26 -16.13
C THR A 60 -2.81 -18.45 -16.12
N GLU A 61 -3.45 -18.72 -14.99
CA GLU A 61 -4.29 -19.91 -14.77
C GLU A 61 -5.76 -19.72 -15.22
N LEU A 62 -6.29 -18.49 -15.16
CA LEU A 62 -7.70 -18.23 -15.47
C LEU A 62 -8.03 -18.48 -16.96
N PRO A 63 -9.21 -19.05 -17.28
CA PRO A 63 -9.72 -19.13 -18.65
C PRO A 63 -9.79 -17.75 -19.33
N GLU A 64 -9.60 -17.68 -20.64
CA GLU A 64 -9.50 -16.41 -21.39
C GLU A 64 -10.66 -15.44 -21.11
N GLU A 65 -11.89 -15.95 -21.09
CA GLU A 65 -13.10 -15.15 -20.80
C GLU A 65 -13.09 -14.51 -19.41
N GLN A 66 -12.60 -15.24 -18.39
CA GLN A 66 -12.53 -14.74 -17.01
C GLN A 66 -11.30 -13.84 -16.80
N ARG A 67 -10.20 -14.16 -17.48
CA ARG A 67 -8.92 -13.46 -17.38
C ARG A 67 -9.04 -11.99 -17.77
N GLN A 68 -9.78 -11.67 -18.84
CA GLN A 68 -9.95 -10.27 -19.26
C GLN A 68 -10.75 -9.46 -18.23
N ALA A 69 -11.82 -10.02 -17.68
CA ALA A 69 -12.63 -9.36 -16.66
C ALA A 69 -11.84 -9.14 -15.37
N PHE A 70 -11.11 -10.17 -14.92
CA PHE A 70 -10.21 -10.11 -13.78
C PHE A 70 -9.11 -9.05 -13.97
N ALA A 71 -8.39 -9.08 -15.10
CA ALA A 71 -7.31 -8.13 -15.40
C ALA A 71 -7.77 -6.67 -15.39
N ARG A 72 -8.95 -6.37 -15.94
CA ARG A 72 -9.51 -5.01 -15.96
C ARG A 72 -9.84 -4.53 -14.55
N ALA A 73 -10.42 -5.40 -13.72
CA ALA A 73 -10.78 -5.05 -12.35
C ALA A 73 -9.51 -4.87 -11.48
N GLU A 74 -8.53 -5.76 -11.62
CA GLU A 74 -7.23 -5.68 -10.95
C GLU A 74 -6.42 -4.45 -11.35
N LEU A 75 -6.47 -4.01 -12.61
CA LEU A 75 -5.80 -2.78 -13.03
C LEU A 75 -6.27 -1.55 -12.23
N SER A 76 -7.58 -1.46 -11.96
CA SER A 76 -8.13 -0.38 -11.15
C SER A 76 -7.63 -0.44 -9.70
N ILE A 77 -7.61 -1.64 -9.11
CA ILE A 77 -7.13 -1.85 -7.74
C ILE A 77 -5.63 -1.53 -7.64
N ASN A 78 -4.83 -2.02 -8.58
CA ASN A 78 -3.38 -1.81 -8.58
C ASN A 78 -3.02 -0.32 -8.70
N ARG A 79 -3.76 0.46 -9.49
CA ARG A 79 -3.60 1.92 -9.56
C ARG A 79 -3.92 2.60 -8.22
N GLN A 80 -4.94 2.13 -7.51
CA GLN A 80 -5.29 2.69 -6.21
C GLN A 80 -4.26 2.31 -5.13
N LEU A 81 -3.77 1.07 -5.15
CA LEU A 81 -2.68 0.63 -4.27
C LEU A 81 -1.39 1.41 -4.54
N GLU A 82 -1.03 1.61 -5.80
CA GLU A 82 0.11 2.44 -6.19
C GLU A 82 -0.03 3.86 -5.64
N ALA A 83 -1.19 4.49 -5.82
CA ALA A 83 -1.45 5.82 -5.27
C ALA A 83 -1.30 5.87 -3.74
N TYR A 84 -1.82 4.86 -3.04
CA TYR A 84 -1.66 4.73 -1.58
C TYR A 84 -0.18 4.65 -1.17
N PHE A 85 0.61 3.77 -1.81
CA PHE A 85 2.04 3.63 -1.50
C PHE A 85 2.86 4.89 -1.83
N LEU A 86 2.50 5.61 -2.88
CA LEU A 86 3.12 6.90 -3.20
C LEU A 86 2.85 7.95 -2.13
N VAL A 87 1.64 8.01 -1.57
CA VAL A 87 1.35 8.91 -0.44
C VAL A 87 2.11 8.51 0.81
N LEU A 88 2.20 7.20 1.11
CA LEU A 88 3.01 6.71 2.22
C LEU A 88 4.49 7.10 2.06
N GLN A 89 5.05 6.94 0.85
CA GLN A 89 6.41 7.37 0.54
C GLN A 89 6.62 8.89 0.74
N GLN A 90 5.65 9.71 0.33
CA GLN A 90 5.71 11.16 0.53
C GLN A 90 5.67 11.55 2.01
N SER A 91 4.90 10.84 2.83
CA SER A 91 4.88 11.03 4.27
C SER A 91 6.25 10.74 4.90
N VAL A 92 6.86 9.59 4.57
CA VAL A 92 8.22 9.24 5.05
C VAL A 92 9.25 10.29 4.61
N LYS A 93 9.16 10.77 3.36
CA LYS A 93 10.05 11.82 2.85
C LYS A 93 9.93 13.12 3.65
N LYS A 94 8.72 13.50 4.07
CA LYS A 94 8.48 14.69 4.89
C LYS A 94 9.18 14.57 6.26
N GLU A 95 9.11 13.40 6.89
CA GLU A 95 9.79 13.13 8.16
C GLU A 95 11.32 13.22 8.03
N ILE A 96 11.89 12.61 6.98
CA ILE A 96 13.33 12.70 6.69
C ILE A 96 13.78 14.16 6.53
N LEU A 97 12.99 14.99 5.86
CA LEU A 97 13.28 16.42 5.73
C LEU A 97 13.24 17.14 7.09
N GLY A 98 12.30 16.77 7.96
CA GLY A 98 12.23 17.26 9.35
C GLY A 98 13.50 16.94 10.13
N VAL A 99 13.93 15.67 10.11
CA VAL A 99 15.17 15.20 10.75
C VAL A 99 16.38 15.94 10.20
N THR A 100 16.46 16.12 8.88
CA THR A 100 17.57 16.84 8.22
C THR A 100 17.65 18.30 8.69
N LYS A 101 16.51 18.99 8.80
CA LYS A 101 16.44 20.35 9.35
C LYS A 101 16.91 20.39 10.80
N GLY A 102 16.47 19.43 11.62
CA GLY A 102 16.91 19.27 13.01
C GLY A 102 18.42 19.08 13.11
N LYS A 103 18.99 18.17 12.31
CA LYS A 103 20.44 17.96 12.21
C LYS A 103 21.19 19.26 11.92
N ASN A 104 20.76 19.98 10.87
CA ASN A 104 21.39 21.23 10.47
C ASN A 104 21.28 22.32 11.56
N ALA A 105 20.19 22.36 12.32
CA ALA A 105 20.02 23.30 13.42
C ALA A 105 21.00 22.99 14.57
N VAL A 106 21.12 21.72 14.95
CA VAL A 106 22.07 21.28 15.98
C VAL A 106 23.50 21.57 15.54
N SER A 107 23.87 21.25 14.30
CA SER A 107 25.22 21.48 13.77
C SER A 107 25.71 22.92 13.87
N LYS A 108 24.83 23.92 13.98
CA LYS A 108 25.22 25.33 14.20
C LYS A 108 25.86 25.60 15.57
N TYR A 109 25.70 24.70 16.54
CA TYR A 109 26.12 24.90 17.93
C TYR A 109 27.25 23.95 18.36
N ILE A 110 27.55 22.93 17.55
CA ILE A 110 28.58 21.92 17.81
C ILE A 110 29.65 21.86 16.70
N GLY A 111 29.53 22.73 15.69
CA GLY A 111 30.48 22.88 14.60
C GLY A 111 31.18 24.24 14.64
#